data_AF-F2NYD4-F1
#
_entry.id   AF-F2NYD4-F1
#
_cell.length_a   1.000
_cell.length_b   1.000
_cell.length_c   1.000
_cell.angle_alpha   90.00
_cell.angle_beta   90.00
_cell.angle_gamma   90.00
#
_symmetry.space_group_name_H-M   'P 1'
#
loop_
_entity.id
_entity.type
_entity.pdbx_description
1 polymer ?
#
loop_
_entity_poly.entity_id
_entity_poly.type
_entity_poly.pdbx_seq_one_letter_code
_entity_poly.pdbx_strand_id
1 'polypeptide(L)'
;MEIKSLTEEQIKKMCVGLDVYKAKNRLQLLCPEIAQKIDIEFVESKYRRFIVTDISFTNGIVKLVATSNNPIRHLPSIYQENDFLRHYLMIFQHIMNETAISLDNLDNIFRPMETPAKFLPVLADWFGVEFDLLGDEQIARKVLQYTIPLYRYRGTKIGLKALLYLVSGIVPEIIEGELPFDALSIDGNTDISSTILNTQDGINLVSVYFPVLSEEFSPDMIKRLYKLIQNEKPIDSECYLFFKKPEVKKRKTTVITTDIVEMGEDGIEF
;
A
#
# COMPACT_ATOMS: atom_id res chain seq x y z
N MET A 1 23.31 -10.40 -0.79
CA MET A 1 24.42 -9.74 -0.04
C MET A 1 24.37 -10.32 1.37
N GLU A 2 25.32 -11.18 1.68
CA GLU A 2 25.32 -12.09 2.83
C GLU A 2 25.39 -11.34 4.18
N ILE A 3 24.40 -11.54 5.04
CA ILE A 3 24.42 -11.10 6.45
C ILE A 3 25.32 -12.07 7.22
N LYS A 4 26.64 -11.88 7.12
CA LYS A 4 27.60 -12.52 8.04
C LYS A 4 27.38 -11.94 9.44
N SER A 5 26.76 -12.76 10.30
CA SER A 5 26.88 -12.80 11.76
C SER A 5 27.22 -11.46 12.45
N LEU A 6 26.20 -10.66 12.77
CA LEU A 6 26.38 -9.68 13.86
C LEU A 6 26.76 -10.45 15.13
N THR A 7 27.83 -10.03 15.80
CA THR A 7 28.21 -10.60 17.09
C THR A 7 27.18 -10.21 18.17
N GLU A 8 26.96 -11.07 19.16
CA GLU A 8 25.99 -10.83 20.24
C GLU A 8 26.23 -9.49 20.96
N GLU A 9 27.49 -9.06 21.05
CA GLU A 9 27.86 -7.75 21.60
C GLU A 9 27.40 -6.55 20.76
N GLN A 10 27.40 -6.69 19.43
CA GLN A 10 26.88 -5.65 18.54
C GLN A 10 25.37 -5.53 18.68
N ILE A 11 24.66 -6.66 18.78
CA ILE A 11 23.21 -6.68 18.99
C ILE A 11 22.86 -6.06 20.35
N LYS A 12 23.61 -6.39 21.42
CA LYS A 12 23.47 -5.75 22.74
C LYS A 12 23.59 -4.23 22.63
N LYS A 13 24.67 -3.72 22.04
CA LYS A 13 24.88 -2.26 21.89
C LYS A 13 23.77 -1.56 21.08
N MET A 14 23.19 -2.25 20.10
CA MET A 14 22.13 -1.69 19.25
C MET A 14 20.75 -1.68 19.88
N CYS A 15 20.52 -2.50 20.91
CA CYS A 15 19.20 -2.67 21.54
C CYS A 15 19.12 -2.09 22.96
N VAL A 16 20.26 -1.92 23.66
CA VAL A 16 20.31 -1.26 24.96
C VAL A 16 19.90 0.22 24.82
N GLY A 17 19.04 0.69 25.73
CA GLY A 17 18.53 2.07 25.73
C GLY A 17 17.27 2.28 24.88
N LEU A 18 16.81 1.28 24.13
CA LEU A 18 15.54 1.33 23.41
C LEU A 18 14.36 0.86 24.27
N ASP A 19 13.17 1.31 23.89
CA ASP A 19 11.91 0.77 24.39
C ASP A 19 11.81 -0.73 24.05
N VAL A 20 11.25 -1.54 24.96
CA VAL A 20 11.07 -3.00 24.77
C VAL A 20 10.43 -3.35 23.43
N TYR A 21 9.42 -2.59 23.01
CA TYR A 21 8.74 -2.81 21.73
C TYR A 21 9.64 -2.56 20.52
N LYS A 22 10.40 -1.45 20.51
CA LYS A 22 11.36 -1.14 19.43
C LYS A 22 12.49 -2.16 19.39
N ALA A 23 12.98 -2.58 20.56
CA ALA A 23 13.98 -3.63 20.66
C ALA A 23 13.44 -4.95 20.08
N LYS A 24 12.19 -5.33 20.38
CA LYS A 24 11.52 -6.51 19.82
C LYS A 24 11.41 -6.45 18.30
N ASN A 25 10.93 -5.33 17.73
CA ASN A 25 10.82 -5.17 16.28
C ASN A 25 12.20 -5.23 15.59
N ARG A 26 13.22 -4.60 16.19
CA ARG A 26 14.58 -4.64 15.65
C ARG A 26 15.20 -6.03 15.72
N LEU A 27 14.98 -6.78 16.80
CA LEU A 27 15.41 -8.17 16.91
C LEU A 27 14.71 -9.06 15.89
N GLN A 28 13.42 -8.84 15.63
CA GLN A 28 12.68 -9.58 14.62
C GLN A 28 13.23 -9.36 13.20
N LEU A 29 13.69 -8.14 12.89
CA LEU A 29 14.32 -7.82 11.60
C LEU A 29 15.71 -8.43 11.45
N LEU A 30 16.50 -8.47 12.52
CA LEU A 30 17.89 -8.96 12.48
C LEU A 30 17.96 -10.50 12.56
N CYS A 31 17.08 -11.12 13.34
CA CYS A 31 17.11 -12.56 13.65
C CYS A 31 15.68 -13.13 13.68
N PRO A 32 15.08 -13.42 12.51
CA PRO A 32 13.71 -13.91 12.44
C PRO A 32 13.49 -15.28 13.10
N GLU A 33 14.53 -16.14 13.17
CA GLU A 33 14.45 -17.49 13.78
C GLU A 33 14.28 -17.46 15.31
N ILE A 34 14.82 -16.44 15.97
CA ILE A 34 14.88 -16.35 17.44
C ILE A 34 13.68 -15.53 17.99
N ALA A 35 13.00 -14.80 17.12
CA ALA A 35 11.92 -13.88 17.50
C ALA A 35 10.66 -14.54 18.09
N GLN A 36 10.51 -15.87 17.98
CA GLN A 36 9.32 -16.59 18.48
C GLN A 36 9.35 -16.88 19.99
N LYS A 37 10.51 -16.77 20.65
CA LYS A 37 10.66 -17.01 22.10
C LYS A 37 11.47 -15.88 22.73
N ILE A 38 10.77 -14.81 23.10
CA ILE A 38 11.34 -13.66 23.80
C ILE A 38 10.71 -13.60 25.19
N ASP A 39 11.52 -13.81 26.21
CA ASP A 39 11.14 -13.64 27.61
C ASP A 39 11.59 -12.25 28.09
N ILE A 40 10.74 -11.57 28.85
CA ILE A 40 11.03 -10.24 29.40
C ILE A 40 11.17 -10.35 30.90
N GLU A 41 12.35 -10.04 31.40
CA GLU A 41 12.63 -9.95 32.84
C GLU A 41 12.63 -8.48 33.25
N PHE A 42 11.89 -8.15 34.31
CA PHE A 42 11.76 -6.78 34.78
C PHE A 42 12.60 -6.55 36.01
N VAL A 43 13.50 -5.57 35.95
CA VAL A 43 14.36 -5.15 37.06
C VAL A 43 13.93 -3.79 37.58
N GLU A 44 13.87 -3.65 38.91
CA GLU A 44 13.56 -2.37 39.54
C GLU A 44 14.66 -1.35 39.22
N SER A 45 14.27 -0.20 38.65
CA SER A 45 15.21 0.89 38.41
C SER A 45 14.64 2.25 38.78
N LYS A 46 15.48 3.29 38.70
CA LYS A 46 15.05 4.71 38.83
C LYS A 46 14.85 5.37 37.48
N TYR A 47 15.11 4.67 36.38
CA TYR A 47 15.04 5.21 35.04
C TYR A 47 13.61 5.18 34.49
N ARG A 48 13.43 5.66 33.26
CA ARG A 48 12.15 5.58 32.55
C ARG A 48 11.74 4.11 32.39
N ARG A 49 10.44 3.83 32.52
CA ARG A 49 9.88 2.48 32.41
C ARG A 49 10.13 1.89 31.01
N PHE A 50 10.30 0.57 30.96
CA PHE A 50 10.39 -0.26 29.76
C PHE A 50 11.56 0.04 28.82
N ILE A 51 12.69 0.51 29.37
CA ILE A 51 13.95 0.59 28.65
C ILE A 51 14.72 -0.72 28.83
N VAL A 52 15.26 -1.25 27.73
CA VAL A 52 16.13 -2.44 27.74
C VAL A 52 17.50 -2.06 28.30
N THR A 53 17.90 -2.74 29.37
CA THR A 53 19.16 -2.55 30.10
C THR A 53 20.22 -3.54 29.68
N ASP A 54 19.85 -4.81 29.51
CA ASP A 54 20.73 -5.87 29.01
C ASP A 54 19.91 -6.91 28.24
N ILE A 55 20.61 -7.70 27.44
CA ILE A 55 20.06 -8.78 26.64
C ILE A 55 20.92 -10.01 26.88
N SER A 56 20.31 -11.12 27.28
CA SER A 56 21.00 -12.41 27.35
C SER A 56 20.41 -13.39 26.37
N PHE A 57 21.28 -14.16 25.73
CA PHE A 57 20.92 -15.22 24.80
C PHE A 57 21.21 -16.55 25.49
N THR A 58 20.17 -17.32 25.80
CA THR A 58 20.33 -18.64 26.44
C THR A 58 19.57 -19.68 25.65
N ASN A 59 20.28 -20.69 25.13
CA ASN A 59 19.70 -21.86 24.44
C ASN A 59 18.63 -21.50 23.39
N GLY A 60 18.86 -20.46 22.59
CA GLY A 60 17.93 -20.03 21.54
C GLY A 60 16.72 -19.21 22.01
N ILE A 61 16.69 -18.79 23.28
CA ILE A 61 15.70 -17.84 23.84
C ILE A 61 16.42 -16.52 24.11
N VAL A 62 15.78 -15.41 23.71
CA VAL A 62 16.25 -14.06 24.02
C VAL A 62 15.57 -13.58 25.28
N LYS A 63 16.36 -13.31 26.32
CA LYS A 63 15.89 -12.68 27.55
C LYS A 63 16.22 -11.19 27.50
N LEU A 64 15.17 -10.37 27.49
CA LEU A 64 15.29 -8.91 27.56
C LEU A 64 15.15 -8.47 29.02
N VAL A 65 16.19 -7.84 29.55
CA VAL A 65 16.14 -7.25 30.89
C VAL A 65 15.66 -5.81 30.76
N ALA A 66 14.40 -5.58 31.12
CA ALA A 66 13.74 -4.29 31.02
C ALA A 66 13.62 -3.60 32.38
N THR A 67 13.75 -2.28 32.38
CA THR A 67 13.55 -1.46 33.57
C THR A 67 12.07 -1.31 33.90
N SER A 68 11.71 -1.42 35.19
CA SER A 68 10.37 -1.10 35.65
C SER A 68 10.40 -0.37 37.00
N ASN A 69 9.37 0.43 37.28
CA ASN A 69 9.33 1.27 38.48
C ASN A 69 8.34 0.70 39.50
N ASN A 70 8.85 0.40 40.70
CA ASN A 70 8.03 -0.13 41.78
C ASN A 70 6.95 0.89 42.21
N PRO A 71 5.66 0.51 42.21
CA PRO A 71 4.57 1.42 42.56
C PRO A 71 4.62 1.89 44.02
N ILE A 72 5.41 1.24 44.89
CA ILE A 72 5.60 1.66 46.29
C ILE A 72 6.04 3.13 46.41
N ARG A 73 6.76 3.67 45.41
CA ARG A 73 7.23 5.06 45.40
C ARG A 73 6.09 6.08 45.32
N HIS A 74 4.91 5.67 44.84
CA HIS A 74 3.72 6.51 44.75
C HIS A 74 2.87 6.46 46.02
N LEU A 75 3.23 5.61 46.99
CA LEU A 75 2.54 5.52 48.27
C LEU A 75 3.13 6.52 49.29
N PRO A 76 2.37 6.90 50.33
CA PRO A 76 2.89 7.72 51.43
C PRO A 76 4.14 7.14 52.08
N SER A 77 5.02 7.99 52.61
CA SER A 77 6.34 7.60 53.16
C SER A 77 6.31 6.45 54.17
N ILE A 78 5.25 6.37 54.98
CA ILE A 78 5.04 5.31 56.00
C ILE A 78 5.04 3.90 55.37
N TYR A 79 4.60 3.78 54.11
CA TYR A 79 4.53 2.51 53.41
C TYR A 79 5.79 2.19 52.59
N GLN A 80 6.65 3.18 52.34
CA GLN A 80 7.82 3.03 51.45
C GLN A 80 8.95 2.19 52.05
N GLU A 81 9.02 2.15 53.38
CA GLU A 81 10.04 1.41 54.15
C GLU A 81 9.70 -0.07 54.34
N ASN A 82 8.49 -0.50 53.94
CA ASN A 82 8.06 -1.88 54.15
C ASN A 82 8.52 -2.81 53.01
N ASP A 83 9.50 -3.67 53.30
CA ASP A 83 10.04 -4.64 52.34
C ASP A 83 9.01 -5.67 51.87
N PHE A 84 8.11 -6.13 52.75
CA PHE A 84 7.08 -7.08 52.35
C PHE A 84 6.14 -6.46 51.31
N LEU A 85 5.69 -5.22 51.55
CA LEU A 85 4.83 -4.50 50.62
C LEU A 85 5.52 -4.24 49.28
N ARG A 86 6.83 -3.95 49.30
CA ARG A 86 7.65 -3.78 48.09
C ARG A 86 7.62 -5.03 47.21
N HIS A 87 7.86 -6.21 47.79
CA HIS A 87 7.85 -7.48 47.06
C HIS A 87 6.44 -7.89 46.63
N TYR A 88 5.44 -7.67 47.47
CA TYR A 88 4.04 -7.96 47.15
C TYR A 88 3.57 -7.15 45.94
N LEU A 89 3.84 -5.84 45.91
CA LEU A 89 3.46 -4.97 44.80
C LEU A 89 4.23 -5.27 43.51
N MET A 90 5.45 -5.82 43.62
CA MET A 90 6.26 -6.21 42.46
C MET A 90 5.57 -7.29 41.62
N ILE A 91 4.82 -8.20 42.26
CA ILE A 91 4.05 -9.25 41.57
C ILE A 91 2.97 -8.63 40.68
N PHE A 92 2.18 -7.70 41.22
CA PHE A 92 1.14 -7.00 40.44
C PHE A 92 1.73 -6.16 39.33
N GLN A 93 2.84 -5.48 39.62
CA GLN A 93 3.57 -4.71 38.62
C GLN A 93 4.02 -5.62 37.46
N HIS A 94 4.56 -6.80 37.74
CA HIS A 94 4.97 -7.73 36.69
C HIS A 94 3.82 -8.12 35.77
N ILE A 95 2.66 -8.47 36.35
CA ILE A 95 1.44 -8.82 35.60
C ILE A 95 0.95 -7.62 34.77
N MET A 96 0.97 -6.41 35.34
CA MET A 96 0.52 -5.20 34.65
C MET A 96 1.50 -4.72 33.58
N ASN A 97 2.80 -5.01 33.70
CA ASN A 97 3.81 -4.48 32.78
C ASN A 97 3.54 -4.88 31.32
N GLU A 98 3.07 -6.09 31.04
CA GLU A 98 2.75 -6.52 29.67
C GLU A 98 1.65 -5.68 29.02
N THR A 99 0.59 -5.42 29.80
CA THR A 99 -0.52 -4.57 29.33
C THR A 99 -0.08 -3.12 29.20
N ALA A 100 0.73 -2.61 30.15
CA ALA A 100 1.29 -1.27 30.08
C ALA A 100 2.22 -1.09 28.87
N ILE A 101 3.08 -2.07 28.55
CA ILE A 101 3.92 -2.04 27.33
C ILE A 101 3.02 -1.96 26.09
N SER A 102 1.95 -2.73 26.05
CA SER A 102 1.02 -2.72 24.91
C SER A 102 0.34 -1.36 24.74
N LEU A 103 -0.07 -0.72 25.85
CA LEU A 103 -0.68 0.61 25.85
C LEU A 103 0.32 1.71 25.48
N ASP A 104 1.53 1.68 26.02
CA ASP A 104 2.58 2.66 25.73
C ASP A 104 3.00 2.64 24.24
N ASN A 105 2.73 1.54 23.54
CA ASN A 105 3.04 1.36 22.12
C ASN A 105 1.79 1.35 21.22
N LEU A 106 0.63 1.74 21.75
CA LEU A 106 -0.63 1.77 21.01
C LEU A 106 -0.52 2.69 19.78
N ASP A 107 0.21 3.80 19.89
CA ASP A 107 0.43 4.75 18.80
C ASP A 107 1.00 4.09 17.53
N ASN A 108 1.77 3.01 17.67
CA ASN A 108 2.37 2.30 16.52
C ASN A 108 1.32 1.54 15.71
N ILE A 109 0.17 1.20 16.31
CA ILE A 109 -0.95 0.56 15.61
C ILE A 109 -1.56 1.52 14.58
N PHE A 110 -1.50 2.83 14.82
CA PHE A 110 -2.00 3.83 13.87
C PHE A 110 -1.02 4.17 12.74
N ARG A 111 0.23 3.68 12.79
CA ARG A 111 1.25 3.92 11.76
C ARG A 111 1.19 2.80 10.72
N PRO A 112 0.64 3.00 9.50
CA PRO A 112 0.38 1.91 8.56
C PRO A 112 1.61 1.06 8.19
N MET A 113 2.81 1.66 8.24
CA MET A 113 4.07 0.96 7.99
C MET A 113 4.49 -0.01 9.11
N GLU A 114 4.06 0.23 10.34
CA GLU A 114 4.47 -0.53 11.54
C GLU A 114 3.31 -1.36 12.12
N THR A 115 2.07 -1.07 11.70
CA THR A 115 0.87 -1.79 12.11
C THR A 115 0.96 -3.29 11.78
N PRO A 116 0.48 -4.18 12.67
CA PRO A 116 0.32 -5.59 12.37
C PRO A 116 -0.63 -5.81 11.18
N ALA A 117 -0.30 -6.76 10.29
CA ALA A 117 -1.09 -7.05 9.07
C ALA A 117 -2.59 -7.27 9.36
N LYS A 118 -2.90 -7.92 10.49
CA LYS A 118 -4.28 -8.21 10.91
C LYS A 118 -5.13 -6.97 11.20
N PHE A 119 -4.51 -5.85 11.56
CA PHE A 119 -5.22 -4.61 11.89
C PHE A 119 -5.32 -3.65 10.69
N LEU A 120 -4.58 -3.89 9.60
CA LEU A 120 -4.65 -3.06 8.40
C LEU A 120 -6.05 -2.95 7.79
N PRO A 121 -6.87 -4.03 7.71
CA PRO A 121 -8.22 -3.92 7.17
C PRO A 121 -9.12 -3.01 8.02
N VAL A 122 -8.97 -3.05 9.35
CA VAL A 122 -9.72 -2.18 10.28
C VAL A 122 -9.32 -0.72 10.08
N LEU A 123 -8.01 -0.47 9.91
CA LEU A 123 -7.50 0.87 9.64
C LEU A 123 -7.97 1.37 8.26
N ALA A 124 -8.04 0.51 7.25
CA ALA A 124 -8.58 0.84 5.93
C ALA A 124 -10.08 1.18 5.97
N ASP A 125 -10.86 0.42 6.73
CA ASP A 125 -12.28 0.66 6.95
C ASP A 125 -12.55 2.03 7.59
N TRP A 126 -11.71 2.47 8.54
CA TRP A 126 -11.82 3.82 9.13
C TRP A 126 -11.63 4.95 8.12
N PHE A 127 -10.82 4.72 7.10
CA PHE A 127 -10.68 5.67 6.00
C PHE A 127 -11.76 5.49 4.92
N GLY A 128 -12.55 4.42 4.94
CA GLY A 128 -13.50 4.11 3.88
C GLY A 128 -12.81 3.60 2.61
N VAL A 129 -11.63 2.98 2.75
CA VAL A 129 -10.91 2.34 1.64
C VAL A 129 -11.16 0.84 1.69
N GLU A 130 -11.71 0.29 0.62
CA GLU A 130 -11.87 -1.17 0.49
C GLU A 130 -10.50 -1.85 0.35
N PHE A 131 -10.11 -2.62 1.35
CA PHE A 131 -8.79 -3.28 1.39
C PHE A 131 -8.57 -4.23 0.20
N ASP A 132 -9.63 -4.91 -0.26
CA ASP A 132 -9.59 -5.80 -1.43
C ASP A 132 -9.19 -5.10 -2.73
N LEU A 133 -9.42 -3.78 -2.83
CA LEU A 133 -9.03 -2.99 -3.99
C LEU A 133 -7.53 -2.70 -4.04
N LEU A 134 -6.85 -2.68 -2.88
CA LEU A 134 -5.43 -2.35 -2.76
C LEU A 134 -4.54 -3.56 -3.09
N GLY A 135 -5.04 -4.77 -2.87
CA GLY A 135 -4.34 -5.99 -3.21
C GLY A 135 -3.24 -6.38 -2.25
N ASP A 136 -1.99 -6.08 -2.61
CA ASP A 136 -0.82 -6.47 -1.83
C ASP A 136 -0.71 -5.64 -0.55
N GLU A 137 -0.23 -6.26 0.52
CA GLU A 137 -0.15 -5.64 1.83
C GLU A 137 0.75 -4.40 1.79
N GLN A 138 1.88 -4.45 1.06
CA GLN A 138 2.81 -3.33 0.96
C GLN A 138 2.19 -2.13 0.23
N ILE A 139 1.39 -2.40 -0.80
CA ILE A 139 0.64 -1.38 -1.53
C ILE A 139 -0.42 -0.77 -0.60
N ALA A 140 -1.17 -1.60 0.12
CA ALA A 140 -2.18 -1.13 1.05
C ALA A 140 -1.58 -0.23 2.14
N ARG A 141 -0.47 -0.65 2.76
CA ARG A 141 0.25 0.16 3.75
C ARG A 141 0.67 1.52 3.19
N LYS A 142 1.18 1.57 1.95
CA LYS A 142 1.59 2.83 1.29
C LYS A 142 0.40 3.73 1.03
N VAL A 143 -0.69 3.20 0.49
CA VAL A 143 -1.92 3.98 0.24
C VAL A 143 -2.43 4.56 1.55
N LEU A 144 -2.55 3.74 2.60
CA LEU A 144 -2.98 4.17 3.94
C LEU A 144 -2.09 5.25 4.55
N GLN A 145 -0.78 5.20 4.29
CA GLN A 145 0.16 6.24 4.72
C GLN A 145 -0.12 7.59 4.04
N TYR A 146 -0.53 7.60 2.77
CA TYR A 146 -0.84 8.80 2.00
C TYR A 146 -2.33 9.13 1.91
N THR A 147 -3.18 8.42 2.65
CA THR A 147 -4.63 8.61 2.58
C THR A 147 -5.08 10.05 2.90
N ILE A 148 -4.51 10.67 3.94
CA ILE A 148 -4.86 12.05 4.32
C ILE A 148 -4.58 13.05 3.19
N PRO A 149 -3.35 13.12 2.60
CA PRO A 149 -3.12 14.00 1.46
C PRO A 149 -3.94 13.61 0.22
N LEU A 150 -4.19 12.32 -0.02
CA LEU A 150 -5.04 11.88 -1.13
C LEU A 150 -6.48 12.43 -1.00
N TYR A 151 -7.07 12.39 0.19
CA TYR A 151 -8.40 12.97 0.43
C TYR A 151 -8.46 14.47 0.21
N ARG A 152 -7.36 15.19 0.48
CA ARG A 152 -7.29 16.63 0.21
C ARG A 152 -7.34 16.94 -1.29
N TYR A 153 -6.80 16.05 -2.12
CA TYR A 153 -6.79 16.19 -3.58
C TYR A 153 -7.89 15.37 -4.26
N ARG A 154 -8.87 14.87 -3.50
CA ARG A 154 -9.98 14.07 -4.02
C ARG A 154 -10.74 14.85 -5.10
N GLY A 155 -11.10 14.17 -6.19
CA GLY A 155 -11.78 14.78 -7.34
C GLY A 155 -10.90 15.67 -8.22
N THR A 156 -9.57 15.73 -7.97
CA THR A 156 -8.63 16.42 -8.86
C THR A 156 -7.83 15.42 -9.69
N LYS A 157 -7.34 15.86 -10.87
CA LYS A 157 -6.36 15.12 -11.69
C LYS A 157 -5.15 14.67 -10.86
N ILE A 158 -4.66 15.52 -9.97
CA ILE A 158 -3.46 15.24 -9.16
C ILE A 158 -3.74 14.10 -8.18
N GLY A 159 -4.87 14.13 -7.49
CA GLY A 159 -5.27 13.08 -6.55
C GLY A 159 -5.47 11.73 -7.24
N LEU A 160 -6.19 11.72 -8.38
CA LEU A 160 -6.42 10.50 -9.15
C LEU A 160 -5.10 9.92 -9.69
N LYS A 161 -4.22 10.76 -10.23
CA LYS A 161 -2.88 10.35 -10.70
C LYS A 161 -2.05 9.75 -9.56
N ALA A 162 -2.05 10.37 -8.39
CA ALA A 162 -1.30 9.90 -7.23
C ALA A 162 -1.83 8.56 -6.69
N LEU A 163 -3.15 8.40 -6.58
CA LEU A 163 -3.76 7.14 -6.14
C LEU A 163 -3.42 5.99 -7.10
N LEU A 164 -3.61 6.22 -8.41
CA LEU A 164 -3.34 5.22 -9.43
C LEU A 164 -1.85 4.86 -9.47
N TYR A 165 -0.95 5.83 -9.28
CA TYR A 165 0.47 5.58 -9.16
C TYR A 165 0.82 4.72 -7.94
N LEU A 166 0.20 4.99 -6.78
CA LEU A 166 0.47 4.19 -5.57
C LEU A 166 0.04 2.73 -5.71
N VAL A 167 -1.08 2.48 -6.41
CA VAL A 167 -1.62 1.12 -6.60
C VAL A 167 -0.93 0.38 -7.75
N SER A 168 -0.68 1.03 -8.88
CA SER A 168 -0.10 0.38 -10.07
C SER A 168 1.42 0.49 -10.17
N GLY A 169 2.04 1.44 -9.48
CA GLY A 169 3.45 1.82 -9.66
C GLY A 169 3.73 2.62 -10.93
N ILE A 170 2.73 2.84 -11.79
CA ILE A 170 2.86 3.53 -13.08
C ILE A 170 2.12 4.86 -13.01
N VAL A 171 2.72 5.92 -13.56
CA VAL A 171 2.07 7.24 -13.60
C VAL A 171 1.14 7.31 -14.81
N PRO A 172 -0.19 7.40 -14.63
CA PRO A 172 -1.12 7.57 -15.74
C PRO A 172 -1.13 9.02 -16.23
N GLU A 173 -1.50 9.22 -17.48
CA GLU A 173 -1.88 10.52 -18.04
C GLU A 173 -3.40 10.70 -17.95
N ILE A 174 -3.86 11.89 -17.56
CA ILE A 174 -5.28 12.18 -17.38
C ILE A 174 -5.65 13.30 -18.35
N ILE A 175 -6.51 12.96 -19.30
CA ILE A 175 -7.01 13.84 -20.35
C ILE A 175 -8.48 14.17 -20.00
N GLU A 176 -8.86 15.44 -20.10
CA GLU A 176 -10.23 15.91 -19.81
C GLU A 176 -10.86 16.41 -21.11
N GLY A 177 -12.16 16.18 -21.28
CA GLY A 177 -12.93 16.72 -22.41
C GLY A 177 -12.77 15.96 -23.73
N GLU A 178 -11.84 15.01 -23.83
CA GLU A 178 -11.59 14.26 -25.05
C GLU A 178 -12.06 12.81 -24.97
N LEU A 179 -12.82 12.41 -26.00
CA LEU A 179 -13.17 11.02 -26.21
C LEU A 179 -11.95 10.24 -26.72
N PRO A 180 -11.71 9.04 -26.19
CA PRO A 180 -10.55 8.20 -26.48
C PRO A 180 -10.71 7.40 -27.80
N PHE A 181 -11.87 7.50 -28.42
CA PHE A 181 -12.18 6.96 -29.74
C PHE A 181 -12.68 8.10 -30.61
N ASP A 182 -12.29 8.07 -31.88
CA ASP A 182 -12.87 8.94 -32.90
C ASP A 182 -14.37 8.64 -32.98
N ALA A 183 -15.19 9.69 -32.96
CA ALA A 183 -16.61 9.53 -33.17
C ALA A 183 -16.84 8.86 -34.53
N LEU A 184 -17.63 7.79 -34.53
CA LEU A 184 -17.95 7.08 -35.75
C LEU A 184 -18.97 7.90 -36.53
N SER A 185 -18.49 8.82 -37.37
CA SER A 185 -19.31 9.62 -38.28
C SER A 185 -19.66 8.76 -39.49
N ILE A 186 -20.95 8.44 -39.65
CA ILE A 186 -21.44 7.86 -40.90
C ILE A 186 -21.64 9.03 -41.87
N ASP A 187 -20.69 9.22 -42.78
CA ASP A 187 -20.88 10.09 -43.95
C ASP A 187 -21.79 9.37 -44.95
N GLY A 188 -23.09 9.39 -44.65
CA GLY A 188 -24.14 9.09 -45.61
C GLY A 188 -24.53 10.38 -46.35
N ASN A 189 -24.82 10.26 -47.65
CA ASN A 189 -25.16 11.36 -48.56
C ASN A 189 -26.53 12.04 -48.29
N THR A 190 -26.96 12.09 -47.04
CA THR A 190 -28.20 12.70 -46.58
C THR A 190 -27.87 13.80 -45.57
N ASP A 191 -28.42 15.00 -45.77
CA ASP A 191 -28.20 16.25 -45.02
C ASP A 191 -28.56 16.23 -43.52
N ILE A 192 -28.60 15.04 -42.91
CA ILE A 192 -28.71 14.83 -41.48
C ILE A 192 -27.47 14.03 -41.09
N SER A 193 -26.37 14.73 -40.81
CA SER A 193 -25.26 14.20 -40.04
C SER A 193 -25.76 13.93 -38.62
N SER A 194 -26.50 12.83 -38.42
CA SER A 194 -26.83 12.37 -37.08
C SER A 194 -25.57 11.68 -36.54
N THR A 195 -24.77 12.41 -35.78
CA THR A 195 -23.68 11.80 -35.01
C THR A 195 -24.31 10.78 -34.06
N ILE A 196 -24.14 9.48 -34.34
CA ILE A 196 -24.74 8.39 -33.57
C ILE A 196 -24.20 8.39 -32.13
N LEU A 197 -22.96 8.84 -31.96
CA LEU A 197 -22.33 9.10 -30.68
C LEU A 197 -22.30 10.62 -30.51
N ASN A 198 -23.13 11.17 -29.62
CA ASN A 198 -23.11 12.60 -29.31
C ASN A 198 -21.67 13.06 -29.03
N THR A 199 -21.04 13.74 -29.98
CA THR A 199 -19.84 14.55 -29.78
C THR A 199 -20.29 15.85 -29.12
N GLN A 200 -20.79 15.74 -27.89
CA GLN A 200 -20.70 16.89 -27.02
C GLN A 200 -19.29 16.80 -26.43
N ASP A 201 -18.44 17.76 -26.79
CA ASP A 201 -17.18 18.01 -26.12
C ASP A 201 -17.46 17.92 -24.62
N GLY A 202 -17.07 16.79 -24.03
CA GLY A 202 -17.71 16.31 -22.82
C GLY A 202 -17.15 17.09 -21.65
N ILE A 203 -17.84 18.16 -21.25
CA ILE A 203 -17.46 19.03 -20.11
C ILE A 203 -17.19 18.19 -18.84
N ASN A 204 -17.75 16.98 -18.76
CA ASN A 204 -17.60 16.04 -17.65
C ASN A 204 -16.93 14.70 -18.04
N LEU A 205 -16.06 14.67 -19.05
CA LEU A 205 -15.36 13.45 -19.47
C LEU A 205 -13.92 13.42 -18.96
N VAL A 206 -13.52 12.31 -18.33
CA VAL A 206 -12.15 12.08 -17.86
C VAL A 206 -11.63 10.76 -18.43
N SER A 207 -10.61 10.82 -19.28
CA SER A 207 -9.92 9.64 -19.80
C SER A 207 -8.57 9.45 -19.09
N VAL A 208 -8.40 8.27 -18.50
CA VAL A 208 -7.20 7.85 -17.79
C VAL A 208 -6.39 6.94 -18.72
N TYR A 209 -5.25 7.41 -19.20
CA TYR A 209 -4.36 6.70 -20.09
C TYR A 209 -3.13 6.16 -19.35
N PHE A 210 -2.90 4.86 -19.44
CA PHE A 210 -1.67 4.22 -18.98
C PHE A 210 -0.71 4.06 -20.16
N PRO A 211 0.55 4.56 -20.07
CA PRO A 211 1.54 4.48 -21.15
C PRO A 211 2.18 3.07 -21.28
N VAL A 212 1.41 2.04 -20.98
CA VAL A 212 1.85 0.65 -20.80
C VAL A 212 0.85 -0.26 -21.51
N LEU A 213 1.31 -1.42 -21.98
CA LEU A 213 0.45 -2.43 -22.61
C LEU A 213 -0.48 -3.06 -21.56
N SER A 214 -1.70 -3.39 -21.96
CA SER A 214 -2.67 -4.04 -21.05
C SER A 214 -2.20 -5.41 -20.54
N GLU A 215 -1.24 -6.04 -21.22
CA GLU A 215 -0.66 -7.34 -20.85
C GLU A 215 0.26 -7.28 -19.62
N GLU A 216 0.81 -6.11 -19.29
CA GLU A 216 1.62 -5.94 -18.06
C GLU A 216 0.75 -5.94 -16.79
N PHE A 217 -0.57 -5.75 -16.95
CA PHE A 217 -1.53 -5.77 -15.87
C PHE A 217 -2.22 -7.12 -15.75
N SER A 218 -2.24 -7.67 -14.54
CA SER A 218 -3.13 -8.80 -14.23
C SER A 218 -4.60 -8.39 -14.44
N PRO A 219 -5.47 -9.26 -14.97
CA PRO A 219 -6.88 -8.94 -15.20
C PRO A 219 -7.60 -8.50 -13.92
N ASP A 220 -7.19 -9.01 -12.76
CA ASP A 220 -7.76 -8.60 -11.48
C ASP A 220 -7.28 -7.23 -11.02
N MET A 221 -6.08 -6.80 -11.44
CA MET A 221 -5.61 -5.45 -11.20
C MET A 221 -6.39 -4.44 -12.03
N ILE A 222 -6.71 -4.75 -13.29
CA ILE A 222 -7.53 -3.88 -14.15
C ILE A 222 -8.92 -3.66 -13.55
N LYS A 223 -9.57 -4.73 -13.07
CA LYS A 223 -10.86 -4.62 -12.36
C LYS A 223 -10.77 -3.75 -11.11
N ARG A 224 -9.69 -3.88 -10.34
CA ARG A 224 -9.45 -3.07 -9.14
C ARG A 224 -9.23 -1.60 -9.48
N LEU A 225 -8.39 -1.30 -10.48
CA LEU A 225 -8.17 0.07 -10.95
C LEU A 225 -9.47 0.70 -11.46
N TYR A 226 -10.27 -0.05 -12.23
CA TYR A 226 -11.57 0.42 -12.67
C TYR A 226 -12.48 0.77 -11.49
N LYS A 227 -12.61 -0.11 -10.50
CA LYS A 227 -13.39 0.16 -9.29
C LYS A 227 -12.88 1.38 -8.50
N LEU A 228 -11.55 1.51 -8.36
CA LEU A 228 -10.94 2.66 -7.69
C LEU A 228 -11.27 3.98 -8.40
N ILE A 229 -11.20 3.99 -9.74
CA ILE A 229 -11.56 5.18 -10.54
C ILE A 229 -13.04 5.52 -10.33
N GLN A 230 -13.93 4.53 -10.30
CA GLN A 230 -15.35 4.76 -10.06
C GLN A 230 -15.63 5.31 -8.65
N ASN A 231 -14.89 4.86 -7.64
CA ASN A 231 -15.02 5.36 -6.28
C ASN A 231 -14.51 6.81 -6.10
N GLU A 232 -13.53 7.22 -6.91
CA GLU A 232 -12.92 8.56 -6.84
C GLU A 232 -13.46 9.55 -7.89
N LYS A 233 -14.32 9.07 -8.79
CA LYS A 233 -14.95 9.85 -9.84
C LYS A 233 -15.76 11.02 -9.22
N PRO A 234 -15.64 12.25 -9.75
CA PRO A 234 -16.53 13.34 -9.38
C PRO A 234 -17.98 13.00 -9.76
N ILE A 235 -18.94 13.57 -9.04
CA ILE A 235 -20.36 13.40 -9.34
C ILE A 235 -20.60 13.81 -10.81
N ASP A 236 -21.25 12.91 -11.56
CA ASP A 236 -21.64 13.11 -12.96
C ASP A 236 -20.51 13.13 -14.03
N SER A 237 -19.30 12.64 -13.72
CA SER A 237 -18.18 12.63 -14.70
C SER A 237 -17.86 11.27 -15.34
N GLU A 238 -18.14 11.01 -16.61
CA GLU A 238 -17.76 9.73 -17.23
C GLU A 238 -16.25 9.49 -17.24
N CYS A 239 -15.81 8.38 -16.63
CA CYS A 239 -14.41 8.02 -16.51
C CYS A 239 -14.10 6.77 -17.33
N TYR A 240 -13.12 6.87 -18.23
CA TYR A 240 -12.70 5.78 -19.10
C TYR A 240 -11.22 5.43 -18.90
N LEU A 241 -10.89 4.14 -18.99
CA LEU A 241 -9.53 3.60 -18.78
C LEU A 241 -8.94 3.12 -20.10
N PHE A 242 -7.74 3.59 -20.44
CA PHE A 242 -7.00 3.22 -21.66
C PHE A 242 -5.59 2.74 -21.36
N PHE A 243 -5.12 1.89 -22.26
CA PHE A 243 -3.76 1.39 -22.29
C PHE A 243 -3.13 1.73 -23.63
N LYS A 244 -1.81 1.71 -23.70
CA LYS A 244 -1.06 1.85 -24.95
C LYS A 244 -1.52 0.75 -25.92
N LYS A 245 -1.99 1.15 -27.11
CA LYS A 245 -2.35 0.19 -28.16
C LYS A 245 -1.08 -0.53 -28.65
N PRO A 246 -1.11 -1.86 -28.87
CA PRO A 246 0.00 -2.55 -29.49
C PRO A 246 0.21 -2.00 -30.91
N GLU A 247 1.47 -1.80 -31.32
CA GLU A 247 1.79 -1.34 -32.67
C GLU A 247 1.36 -2.40 -33.69
N VAL A 248 0.23 -2.16 -34.35
CA VAL A 248 -0.20 -3.02 -35.46
C VAL A 248 0.72 -2.75 -36.65
N LYS A 249 1.61 -3.70 -36.96
CA LYS A 249 2.41 -3.67 -38.19
C LYS A 249 1.45 -3.52 -39.37
N LYS A 250 1.53 -2.40 -40.10
CA LYS A 250 0.74 -2.17 -41.32
C LYS A 250 0.93 -3.37 -42.26
N ARG A 251 -0.14 -4.12 -42.53
CA ARG A 251 -0.12 -5.16 -43.55
C ARG A 251 0.20 -4.48 -44.88
N LYS A 252 1.17 -5.00 -45.63
CA LYS A 252 1.45 -4.51 -46.99
C LYS A 252 0.20 -4.78 -47.82
N THR A 253 -0.51 -3.73 -48.21
CA THR A 253 -1.60 -3.83 -49.18
C THR A 253 -0.98 -4.15 -50.54
N THR A 254 -1.01 -5.41 -50.96
CA THR A 254 -0.73 -5.75 -52.35
C THR A 254 -1.95 -5.35 -53.15
N VAL A 255 -1.89 -4.21 -53.82
CA VAL A 255 -2.89 -3.84 -54.82
C VAL A 255 -2.63 -4.74 -56.03
N ILE A 256 -3.53 -5.68 -56.31
CA ILE A 256 -3.53 -6.41 -57.58
C ILE A 256 -4.16 -5.45 -58.59
N THR A 257 -3.32 -4.75 -59.35
CA THR A 257 -3.79 -4.07 -60.56
C THR A 257 -4.06 -5.16 -61.59
N THR A 258 -5.34 -5.48 -61.83
CA THR A 258 -5.72 -6.20 -63.05
C THR A 258 -5.59 -5.23 -64.21
N ASP A 259 -4.44 -5.25 -64.88
CA ASP A 259 -4.29 -4.66 -66.20
C ASP A 259 -5.14 -5.50 -67.17
N ILE A 260 -6.35 -5.02 -67.47
CA ILE A 260 -7.14 -5.52 -68.59
C ILE A 260 -6.42 -5.04 -69.85
N VAL A 261 -5.66 -5.93 -70.47
CA VAL A 261 -5.17 -5.75 -71.83
C VAL A 261 -6.35 -6.00 -72.76
N GLU A 262 -7.06 -4.93 -73.15
CA GLU A 262 -7.84 -4.95 -74.39
C GLU A 262 -6.86 -4.86 -75.56
N MET A 263 -6.88 -5.86 -76.45
CA MET A 263 -6.47 -5.87 -77.87
C MET A 263 -6.18 -7.33 -78.26
N GLY A 264 -6.78 -7.96 -79.28
CA GLY A 264 -7.71 -7.50 -80.30
C GLY A 264 -8.37 -8.71 -80.96
N GLU A 265 -9.32 -8.42 -81.84
CA GLU A 265 -10.03 -9.37 -82.70
C GLU A 265 -9.05 -10.32 -83.41
N ASP A 266 -9.28 -11.63 -83.26
CA ASP A 266 -9.18 -12.60 -84.34
C ASP A 266 -9.93 -13.86 -83.89
N GLY A 267 -10.99 -14.20 -84.64
CA GLY A 267 -11.88 -15.30 -84.34
C GLY A 267 -11.23 -16.68 -84.54
N ILE A 268 -11.90 -17.71 -84.01
CA ILE A 268 -12.31 -18.93 -84.72
C ILE A 268 -13.33 -19.62 -83.81
N GLU A 269 -14.54 -19.81 -84.35
CA GLU A 269 -15.56 -20.71 -83.83
C GLU A 269 -15.12 -22.17 -84.01
N PHE A 270 -15.18 -22.97 -82.93
CA PHE A 270 -15.63 -24.36 -82.92
C PHE A 270 -16.13 -24.71 -81.52
#